data_AF-A0A8J7JN22-F1
#
_entry.id   AF-A0A8J7JN22-F1
#
_cell.length_a   1.000
_cell.length_b   1.000
_cell.length_c   1.000
_cell.angle_alpha   90.00
_cell.angle_beta   90.00
_cell.angle_gamma   90.00
#
_symmetry.space_group_name_H-M   'P 1'
#
loop_
_entity.id
_entity.type
_entity.pdbx_description
1 polymer ?
#
loop_
_entity_poly.entity_id
_entity_poly.type
_entity_poly.pdbx_seq_one_letter_code
_entity_poly.pdbx_strand_id
1 'polypeptide(L)'
;MADYISQGGFQPSIPKHLITEEDMKILDAFGLTITPDGEDKLYLFADDWCTHGILAAEDPKDDIELEEEALYSCLQGIIRRSNGELPWISKETAYTCTRNLPDGFGGSAVFVTADDVQYFGTGSWLGQRIHEAENADKGPKPPTICVVLDGGAVQKVVTDLPAQFPASMDVVVIDTDVEGFDEQSLLKIPHNGEIEHAVGHIVKLSNSDYDLAAVVHQIKKRGW
;
A
#
# COMPACT_ATOMS: atom_id res chain seq x y z
N MET A 1 1.17 -5.91 37.71
CA MET A 1 1.93 -5.53 36.50
C MET A 1 0.92 -5.07 35.45
N ALA A 2 1.33 -4.45 34.34
CA ALA A 2 0.40 -4.10 33.27
C ALA A 2 0.58 -5.21 32.24
N ASP A 3 -0.51 -5.80 31.82
CA ASP A 3 -0.47 -6.91 30.88
C ASP A 3 -0.79 -6.34 29.50
N TYR A 4 0.08 -6.62 28.54
CA TYR A 4 -0.04 -6.23 27.16
C TYR A 4 -0.48 -7.47 26.38
N ILE A 5 -1.62 -7.36 25.70
CA ILE A 5 -2.27 -8.47 25.00
C ILE A 5 -2.20 -8.18 23.50
N SER A 6 -1.78 -9.17 22.71
CA SER A 6 -1.61 -9.06 21.27
C SER A 6 -2.35 -10.18 20.53
N GLN A 7 -3.67 -10.08 20.46
CA GLN A 7 -4.49 -11.08 19.75
C GLN A 7 -4.65 -10.70 18.29
N GLY A 8 -4.64 -11.70 17.40
CA GLY A 8 -4.83 -11.46 15.97
C GLY A 8 -5.55 -12.60 15.26
N GLY A 9 -6.30 -12.25 14.21
CA GLY A 9 -7.03 -13.21 13.39
C GLY A 9 -6.53 -13.19 11.95
N PHE A 10 -6.55 -14.35 11.30
CA PHE A 10 -6.19 -14.51 9.90
C PHE A 10 -7.44 -14.78 9.06
N GLN A 11 -7.54 -14.15 7.90
CA GLN A 11 -8.67 -14.28 6.98
C GLN A 11 -8.18 -14.46 5.53
N PRO A 12 -8.92 -15.21 4.69
CA PRO A 12 -10.03 -16.08 5.07
C PRO A 12 -9.50 -17.36 5.75
N SER A 13 -10.41 -18.22 6.23
CA SER A 13 -10.05 -19.60 6.59
C SER A 13 -9.41 -20.33 5.40
N ILE A 14 -8.37 -21.10 5.69
CA ILE A 14 -7.50 -21.74 4.69
C ILE A 14 -8.01 -23.15 4.39
N PRO A 15 -8.19 -23.53 3.11
CA PRO A 15 -8.49 -24.91 2.73
C PRO A 15 -7.44 -25.90 3.27
N LYS A 16 -7.91 -26.95 3.97
CA LYS A 16 -7.07 -27.95 4.66
C LYS A 16 -6.00 -28.56 3.76
N HIS A 17 -6.35 -28.81 2.50
CA HIS A 17 -5.48 -29.48 1.53
C HIS A 17 -4.29 -28.61 1.08
N LEU A 18 -4.28 -27.31 1.39
CA LEU A 18 -3.19 -26.39 1.03
C LEU A 18 -2.09 -26.30 2.08
N ILE A 19 -2.37 -26.74 3.31
CA ILE A 19 -1.44 -26.71 4.42
C ILE A 19 -0.68 -28.03 4.47
N THR A 20 0.64 -27.95 4.31
CA THR A 20 1.56 -29.09 4.41
C THR A 20 2.05 -29.25 5.85
N GLU A 21 2.69 -30.38 6.15
CA GLU A 21 3.32 -30.61 7.45
C GLU A 21 4.40 -29.56 7.76
N GLU A 22 5.11 -29.05 6.75
CA GLU A 22 6.13 -28.02 6.96
C GLU A 22 5.50 -26.67 7.31
N ASP A 23 4.39 -26.31 6.65
CA ASP A 23 3.66 -25.09 7.02
C ASP A 23 3.15 -25.20 8.46
N MET A 24 2.61 -26.36 8.86
CA MET A 24 2.14 -26.58 10.24
C MET A 24 3.24 -26.36 11.28
N LYS A 25 4.47 -26.79 11.02
CA LYS A 25 5.60 -26.52 11.94
C LYS A 25 5.89 -25.04 12.08
N ILE A 26 5.85 -24.29 10.97
CA ILE A 26 6.05 -22.85 11.01
C ILE A 26 4.90 -22.17 11.75
N LEU A 27 3.64 -22.51 11.44
CA LEU A 27 2.48 -21.92 12.11
C LEU A 27 2.50 -22.20 13.63
N ASP A 28 2.88 -23.41 14.04
CA ASP A 28 3.05 -23.79 15.45
C ASP A 28 4.22 -23.07 16.12
N ALA A 29 5.35 -22.91 15.42
CA ALA A 29 6.50 -22.15 15.92
C ALA A 29 6.16 -20.70 16.25
N PHE A 30 5.23 -20.09 15.51
CA PHE A 30 4.69 -18.75 15.76
C PHE A 30 3.53 -18.72 16.77
N GLY A 31 3.20 -19.85 17.41
CA GLY A 31 2.15 -19.95 18.41
C GLY A 31 0.73 -19.76 17.86
N LEU A 32 0.49 -20.09 16.59
CA LEU A 32 -0.84 -19.94 16.00
C LEU A 32 -1.77 -21.07 16.42
N THR A 33 -2.95 -20.69 16.90
CA THR A 33 -4.06 -21.61 17.16
C THR A 33 -4.81 -21.87 15.85
N ILE A 34 -5.02 -23.15 15.55
CA ILE A 34 -5.69 -23.61 14.32
C ILE A 34 -6.95 -24.38 14.70
N THR A 35 -8.10 -23.93 14.22
CA THR A 35 -9.39 -24.58 14.49
C THR A 35 -10.13 -24.93 13.20
N PRO A 36 -10.96 -25.98 13.19
CA PRO A 36 -11.79 -26.28 12.03
C PRO A 36 -12.81 -25.16 11.77
N ASP A 37 -12.92 -24.76 10.51
CA ASP A 37 -14.01 -23.90 10.01
C ASP A 37 -14.77 -24.67 8.93
N GLY A 38 -15.86 -25.34 9.35
CA GLY A 38 -16.55 -26.32 8.52
C GLY A 38 -15.74 -27.61 8.27
N GLU A 39 -16.07 -28.29 7.17
CA GLU A 39 -15.51 -29.62 6.87
C GLU A 39 -14.12 -29.57 6.23
N ASP A 40 -13.82 -28.55 5.43
CA ASP A 40 -12.67 -28.50 4.52
C ASP A 40 -11.72 -27.31 4.76
N LYS A 41 -12.00 -26.42 5.72
CA LYS A 41 -11.16 -25.25 6.02
C LYS A 41 -10.69 -25.20 7.47
N LEU A 42 -9.67 -24.38 7.69
CA LEU A 42 -9.04 -24.11 8.98
C LEU A 42 -9.02 -22.61 9.22
N TYR A 43 -9.53 -22.18 10.37
CA TYR A 43 -9.41 -20.83 10.86
C TYR A 43 -8.14 -20.70 11.71
N LEU A 44 -7.34 -19.66 11.46
CA LEU A 44 -6.08 -19.39 12.14
C LEU A 44 -6.22 -18.11 12.95
N PHE A 45 -5.72 -18.13 14.18
CA PHE A 45 -5.63 -16.95 15.04
C PHE A 45 -4.46 -17.08 16.02
N ALA A 46 -4.00 -15.96 16.54
CA ALA A 46 -3.00 -15.89 17.60
C ALA A 46 -3.66 -15.34 18.86
N ASP A 47 -3.55 -16.06 19.97
CA ASP A 47 -4.00 -15.60 21.29
C ASP A 47 -3.00 -14.64 21.95
N ASP A 48 -1.77 -14.61 21.43
CA ASP A 48 -0.67 -13.77 21.88
C ASP A 48 0.23 -13.36 20.71
N TRP A 49 1.34 -12.68 21.00
CA TRP A 49 2.35 -12.26 20.03
C TRP A 49 2.78 -13.41 19.10
N CYS A 50 2.59 -13.21 17.80
CA CYS A 50 3.07 -14.09 16.73
C CYS A 50 4.07 -13.38 15.81
N THR A 51 4.85 -12.45 16.36
CA THR A 51 5.86 -11.68 15.61
C THR A 51 7.23 -12.36 15.56
N HIS A 52 7.46 -13.35 16.42
CA HIS A 52 8.67 -14.17 16.44
C HIS A 52 8.26 -15.62 16.70
N GLY A 53 8.95 -16.56 16.09
CA GLY A 53 8.69 -17.98 16.25
C GLY A 53 9.92 -18.75 16.72
N ILE A 54 9.72 -19.92 17.32
CA ILE A 54 10.79 -20.83 17.74
C ILE A 54 10.52 -22.21 17.15
N LEU A 55 11.40 -22.67 16.27
CA LEU A 55 11.42 -24.08 15.87
C LEU A 55 12.23 -24.86 16.91
N ALA A 56 11.52 -25.63 17.73
CA ALA A 56 12.12 -26.45 18.77
C ALA A 56 13.00 -27.56 18.17
N ALA A 57 14.23 -27.66 18.66
CA ALA A 57 15.13 -28.77 18.41
C ALA A 57 15.07 -29.82 19.54
N GLU A 58 15.83 -30.91 19.40
CA GLU A 58 15.94 -31.91 20.48
C GLU A 58 16.67 -31.36 21.72
N ASP A 59 17.69 -30.53 21.52
CA ASP A 59 18.34 -29.74 22.57
C ASP A 59 17.91 -28.27 22.42
N PRO A 60 17.32 -27.62 23.44
CA PRO A 60 16.90 -26.22 23.38
C PRO A 60 18.00 -25.22 23.00
N LYS A 61 19.28 -25.60 23.12
CA LYS A 61 20.40 -24.76 22.66
C LYS A 61 20.51 -24.67 21.14
N ASP A 62 19.89 -25.60 20.43
CA ASP A 62 19.87 -25.71 18.98
C ASP A 62 18.53 -25.21 18.39
N ASP A 63 17.66 -24.61 19.22
CA ASP A 63 16.42 -23.99 18.78
C ASP A 63 16.70 -22.92 17.72
N ILE A 64 15.85 -22.88 16.68
CA ILE A 64 15.98 -21.91 15.59
C ILE A 64 14.96 -20.81 15.80
N GLU A 65 15.46 -19.60 16.05
CA GLU A 65 14.64 -18.39 16.07
C GLU A 65 14.21 -18.02 14.65
N LEU A 66 12.91 -17.75 14.50
CA LEU A 66 12.29 -17.32 13.26
C LEU A 66 11.77 -15.89 13.39
N GLU A 67 12.15 -15.06 12.42
CA GLU A 67 11.62 -13.71 12.25
C GLU A 67 10.27 -13.72 11.52
N GLU A 68 9.46 -12.68 11.69
CA GLU A 68 8.10 -12.60 11.13
C GLU A 68 8.02 -12.85 9.62
N GLU A 69 9.09 -12.53 8.87
CA GLU A 69 9.21 -12.84 7.44
C GLU A 69 9.08 -14.33 7.12
N ALA A 70 9.46 -15.22 8.04
CA ALA A 70 9.28 -16.66 7.88
C ALA A 70 7.80 -17.05 7.90
N LEU A 71 7.01 -16.44 8.80
CA LEU A 71 5.55 -16.61 8.83
C LEU A 71 4.94 -16.12 7.52
N TYR A 72 5.31 -14.93 7.05
CA TYR A 72 4.78 -14.40 5.80
C TYR A 72 5.18 -15.25 4.59
N SER A 73 6.42 -15.73 4.54
CA SER A 73 6.89 -16.63 3.48
C SER A 73 6.10 -17.95 3.46
N CYS A 74 5.77 -18.50 4.63
CA CYS A 74 4.89 -19.66 4.77
C CYS A 74 3.50 -19.37 4.19
N LEU A 75 2.87 -18.25 4.59
CA LEU A 75 1.56 -17.83 4.08
C LEU A 75 1.56 -17.62 2.55
N GLN A 76 2.59 -16.97 2.01
CA GLN A 76 2.75 -16.82 0.55
C GLN A 76 2.90 -18.19 -0.13
N GLY A 77 3.60 -19.14 0.49
CA GLY A 77 3.72 -20.51 0.02
C GLY A 77 2.36 -21.20 -0.11
N ILE A 78 1.49 -21.07 0.91
CA ILE A 78 0.11 -21.57 0.90
C ILE A 78 -0.68 -20.93 -0.25
N ILE A 79 -0.64 -19.61 -0.38
CA ILE A 79 -1.34 -18.87 -1.45
C ILE A 79 -0.88 -19.33 -2.84
N ARG A 80 0.43 -19.47 -3.07
CA ARG A 80 0.99 -19.94 -4.36
C ARG A 80 0.51 -21.35 -4.71
N ARG A 81 0.50 -22.26 -3.73
CA ARG A 81 0.03 -23.64 -3.94
C ARG A 81 -1.47 -23.71 -4.25
N SER A 82 -2.25 -22.72 -3.81
CA SER A 82 -3.70 -22.66 -4.07
C SER A 82 -4.07 -22.51 -5.54
N ASN A 83 -3.12 -22.08 -6.39
CA ASN A 83 -3.35 -21.85 -7.82
C ASN A 83 -4.62 -21.00 -8.12
N GLY A 84 -4.88 -20.00 -7.27
CA GLY A 84 -6.00 -19.05 -7.40
C GLY A 84 -7.22 -19.35 -6.53
N GLU A 85 -7.28 -20.48 -5.85
CA GLU A 85 -8.36 -20.77 -4.88
C GLU A 85 -8.30 -19.83 -3.66
N LEU A 86 -7.10 -19.53 -3.19
CA LEU A 86 -6.83 -18.64 -2.07
C LEU A 86 -5.93 -17.49 -2.56
N PRO A 87 -6.48 -16.36 -3.02
CA PRO A 87 -5.69 -15.30 -3.66
C PRO A 87 -4.89 -14.42 -2.68
N TRP A 88 -5.32 -14.36 -1.42
CA TRP A 88 -4.72 -13.50 -0.39
C TRP A 88 -4.99 -14.05 1.02
N ILE A 89 -4.17 -13.61 1.97
CA ILE A 89 -4.40 -13.80 3.42
C ILE A 89 -4.19 -12.44 4.10
N SER A 90 -5.10 -12.03 4.97
CA SER A 90 -4.94 -10.85 5.81
C SER A 90 -4.82 -11.22 7.28
N LYS A 91 -3.98 -10.51 8.02
CA LYS A 91 -3.85 -10.60 9.49
C LYS A 91 -4.21 -9.25 10.09
N GLU A 92 -5.18 -9.22 10.99
CA GLU A 92 -5.43 -8.06 11.84
C GLU A 92 -5.01 -8.41 13.26
N THR A 93 -4.29 -7.51 13.93
CA THR A 93 -3.81 -7.70 15.30
C THR A 93 -4.19 -6.48 16.14
N ALA A 94 -4.75 -6.73 17.33
CA ALA A 94 -5.08 -5.71 18.31
C ALA A 94 -4.07 -5.72 19.44
N TYR A 95 -3.51 -4.56 19.77
CA TYR A 95 -2.68 -4.36 20.96
C TYR A 95 -3.51 -3.66 22.03
N THR A 96 -3.68 -4.31 23.18
CA THR A 96 -4.45 -3.75 24.31
C THR A 96 -3.67 -3.87 25.62
N CYS A 97 -4.00 -3.00 26.58
CA CYS A 97 -3.35 -2.92 27.88
C CYS A 97 -4.39 -2.91 29.01
N THR A 98 -4.20 -3.74 30.03
CA THR A 98 -5.12 -3.84 31.17
C THR A 98 -5.19 -2.60 32.06
N ARG A 99 -4.27 -1.63 31.88
CA ARG A 99 -4.16 -0.42 32.71
C ARG A 99 -4.24 0.90 31.92
N ASN A 100 -4.63 0.85 30.66
CA ASN A 100 -4.77 2.03 29.78
C ASN A 100 -3.53 2.93 29.76
N LEU A 101 -2.33 2.33 29.72
CA LEU A 101 -1.09 3.09 29.62
C LEU A 101 -1.00 3.81 28.26
N PRO A 102 -0.31 4.96 28.17
CA PRO A 102 -0.22 5.74 26.92
C PRO A 102 0.34 4.97 25.72
N ASP A 103 1.21 3.98 25.96
CA ASP A 103 1.81 3.08 24.98
C ASP A 103 1.07 1.73 24.86
N GLY A 104 -0.07 1.60 25.54
CA GLY A 104 -0.78 0.34 25.72
C GLY A 104 -1.79 -0.02 24.62
N PHE A 105 -1.92 0.80 23.58
CA PHE A 105 -2.93 0.62 22.53
C PHE A 105 -2.36 0.71 21.14
N GLY A 106 -2.94 -0.08 20.25
CA GLY A 106 -2.67 0.00 18.82
C GLY A 106 -3.10 -1.28 18.12
N GLY A 107 -2.37 -1.58 17.07
CA GLY A 107 -2.54 -2.80 16.32
C GLY A 107 -1.74 -2.76 15.04
N SER A 108 -1.92 -3.79 14.23
CA SER A 108 -1.41 -3.84 12.88
C SER A 108 -2.37 -4.57 11.96
N ALA A 109 -2.26 -4.25 10.68
CA ALA A 109 -2.87 -4.98 9.59
C ALA A 109 -1.76 -5.46 8.65
N VAL A 110 -1.88 -6.70 8.20
CA VAL A 110 -0.99 -7.30 7.21
C VAL A 110 -1.85 -7.85 6.09
N PHE A 111 -1.44 -7.62 4.85
CA PHE A 111 -2.07 -8.15 3.65
C PHE A 111 -1.03 -8.89 2.83
N VAL A 112 -1.24 -10.19 2.64
CA VAL A 112 -0.31 -11.12 2.00
C VAL A 112 -0.94 -11.60 0.70
N THR A 113 -0.22 -11.44 -0.41
CA THR A 113 -0.54 -12.07 -1.70
C THR A 113 0.54 -13.08 -2.07
N ALA A 114 0.42 -13.72 -3.24
CA ALA A 114 1.43 -14.67 -3.73
C ALA A 114 2.81 -14.02 -3.96
N ASP A 115 2.88 -12.70 -4.10
CA ASP A 115 4.04 -11.96 -4.58
C ASP A 115 4.41 -10.76 -3.72
N ASP A 116 3.53 -10.33 -2.81
CA ASP A 116 3.71 -9.14 -1.99
C ASP A 116 3.25 -9.36 -0.54
N VAL A 117 3.81 -8.56 0.37
CA VAL A 117 3.41 -8.47 1.77
C VAL A 117 3.37 -7.00 2.15
N GLN A 118 2.17 -6.52 2.48
CA GLN A 118 1.96 -5.14 2.91
C GLN A 118 1.63 -5.13 4.41
N TYR A 119 2.26 -4.22 5.14
CA TYR A 119 2.09 -4.06 6.58
C TYR A 119 1.72 -2.62 6.92
N PHE A 120 0.80 -2.47 7.86
CA PHE A 120 0.43 -1.16 8.41
C PHE A 120 0.23 -1.24 9.92
N GLY A 121 1.11 -0.59 10.67
CA GLY A 121 1.04 -0.46 12.13
C GLY A 121 0.45 0.90 12.55
N THR A 122 -0.54 0.90 13.45
CA THR A 122 -1.17 2.16 13.90
C THR A 122 -0.18 3.06 14.65
N GLY A 123 0.74 2.47 15.41
CA GLY A 123 1.78 3.20 16.15
C GLY A 123 2.77 3.91 15.22
N SER A 124 3.29 3.20 14.21
CA SER A 124 4.18 3.79 13.20
C SER A 124 3.52 4.92 12.43
N TRP A 125 2.24 4.76 12.07
CA TRP A 125 1.47 5.81 11.41
C TRP A 125 1.32 7.06 12.29
N LEU A 126 0.94 6.89 13.57
CA LEU A 126 0.84 8.01 14.50
C LEU A 126 2.18 8.71 14.72
N GLY A 127 3.27 7.93 14.88
CA GLY A 127 4.62 8.47 15.03
C GLY A 127 5.02 9.34 13.84
N GLN A 128 4.73 8.87 12.62
CA GLN A 128 4.95 9.66 11.41
C GLN A 128 4.13 10.95 11.39
N ARG A 129 2.82 10.88 11.70
CA ARG A 129 1.93 12.06 11.69
C ARG A 129 2.32 13.10 12.75
N ILE A 130 2.76 12.65 13.92
CA ILE A 130 3.25 13.53 14.98
C ILE A 130 4.53 14.24 14.53
N HIS A 131 5.51 13.49 14.00
CA HIS A 131 6.75 14.06 13.47
C HIS A 131 6.48 15.11 12.40
N GLU A 132 5.61 14.80 11.45
CA GLU A 132 5.18 15.71 10.39
C GLU A 132 4.57 16.99 10.98
N ALA A 133 3.58 16.85 11.87
CA ALA A 133 2.92 17.98 12.51
C ALA A 133 3.89 18.89 13.29
N GLU A 134 4.87 18.31 14.00
CA GLU A 134 5.89 19.04 14.75
C GLU A 134 6.86 19.80 13.85
N ASN A 135 7.08 19.32 12.62
CA ASN A 135 7.99 19.93 11.64
C ASN A 135 7.27 20.79 10.58
N ALA A 136 5.97 21.04 10.75
CA ALA A 136 5.11 21.70 9.75
C ALA A 136 5.11 21.03 8.37
N ASP A 137 5.56 19.78 8.29
CA ASP A 137 5.39 18.90 7.16
C ASP A 137 3.98 18.30 7.28
N LYS A 138 3.13 18.45 6.27
CA LYS A 138 1.71 18.01 6.38
C LYS A 138 1.49 16.60 5.84
N GLY A 139 2.55 15.79 5.86
CA GLY A 139 2.59 14.50 5.19
C GLY A 139 2.73 14.65 3.68
N PRO A 140 2.54 13.56 2.91
CA PRO A 140 2.74 13.59 1.47
C PRO A 140 1.83 14.67 0.87
N LYS A 141 2.44 15.79 0.48
CA LYS A 141 1.76 16.88 -0.19
C LYS A 141 1.16 16.31 -1.48
N PRO A 142 -0.11 16.62 -1.81
CA PRO A 142 -0.65 16.24 -3.10
C PRO A 142 0.21 16.88 -4.21
N PRO A 143 0.53 16.12 -5.27
CA PRO A 143 1.40 16.61 -6.33
C PRO A 143 0.72 17.78 -7.04
N THR A 144 1.49 18.84 -7.29
CA THR A 144 1.05 19.96 -8.10
C THR A 144 1.53 19.74 -9.53
N ILE A 145 0.60 19.54 -10.46
CA ILE A 145 0.92 19.43 -11.89
C ILE A 145 0.84 20.81 -12.53
N CYS A 146 1.84 21.15 -13.34
CA CYS A 146 1.91 22.37 -14.11
C CYS A 146 2.10 22.03 -15.59
N VAL A 147 1.24 22.60 -16.43
CA VAL A 147 1.40 22.60 -17.88
C VAL A 147 2.08 23.90 -18.27
N VAL A 148 3.27 23.82 -18.88
CA VAL A 148 4.02 24.97 -19.35
C VAL A 148 3.66 25.21 -20.81
N LEU A 149 3.11 26.39 -21.09
CA LEU A 149 2.76 26.83 -22.43
C LEU A 149 3.77 27.87 -22.92
N ASP A 150 4.09 27.84 -24.22
CA ASP A 150 4.79 28.92 -24.93
C ASP A 150 4.07 29.18 -26.25
N GLY A 151 3.68 30.43 -26.48
CA GLY A 151 2.87 30.82 -27.65
C GLY A 151 1.53 30.07 -27.77
N GLY A 152 0.96 29.58 -26.65
CA GLY A 152 -0.27 28.76 -26.65
C GLY A 152 -0.02 27.25 -26.76
N ALA A 153 1.16 26.83 -27.22
CA ALA A 153 1.50 25.42 -27.38
C ALA A 153 2.09 24.80 -26.10
N VAL A 154 1.73 23.54 -25.83
CA VAL A 154 2.24 22.75 -24.71
C VAL A 154 3.72 22.44 -24.90
N GLN A 155 4.57 22.93 -24.02
CA GLN A 155 6.02 22.68 -24.04
C GLN A 155 6.41 21.50 -23.18
N LYS A 156 5.93 21.46 -21.94
CA LYS A 156 6.19 20.37 -20.99
C LYS A 156 5.11 20.30 -19.92
N VAL A 157 4.97 19.12 -19.33
CA VAL A 157 4.17 18.90 -18.12
C VAL A 157 5.12 18.51 -17.00
N VAL A 158 5.08 19.26 -15.90
CA VAL A 158 5.98 19.11 -14.76
C VAL A 158 5.22 18.95 -13.46
N THR A 159 5.87 18.39 -12.44
CA THR A 159 5.33 18.25 -11.09
C THR A 159 6.42 18.50 -10.04
N ASP A 160 6.00 18.91 -8.84
CA ASP A 160 6.89 19.01 -7.68
C ASP A 160 7.19 17.66 -7.03
N LEU A 161 6.45 16.60 -7.39
CA LEU A 161 6.58 15.27 -6.79
C LEU A 161 6.51 14.15 -7.86
N PRO A 162 7.50 14.05 -8.77
CA PRO A 162 7.46 13.11 -9.89
C PRO A 162 7.50 11.64 -9.44
N ALA A 163 8.13 11.35 -8.30
CA ALA A 163 8.23 9.99 -7.75
C ALA A 163 6.89 9.40 -7.30
N GLN A 164 5.84 10.23 -7.12
CA GLN A 164 4.50 9.74 -6.80
C GLN A 164 3.75 9.16 -8.01
N PHE A 165 4.30 9.30 -9.22
CA PHE A 165 3.68 8.81 -10.44
C PHE A 165 4.48 7.65 -11.05
N PRO A 166 3.82 6.61 -11.59
CA PRO A 166 4.51 5.54 -12.31
C PRO A 166 5.29 6.09 -13.52
N ALA A 167 6.51 5.61 -13.75
CA ALA A 167 7.31 6.02 -14.91
C ALA A 167 6.64 5.68 -16.27
N SER A 168 5.76 4.68 -16.29
CA SER A 168 4.97 4.27 -17.45
C SER A 168 3.69 5.09 -17.66
N MET A 169 3.38 6.07 -16.79
CA MET A 169 2.19 6.90 -16.95
C MET A 169 2.32 7.77 -18.20
N ASP A 170 1.26 7.79 -19.01
CA ASP A 170 1.11 8.73 -20.12
C ASP A 170 0.24 9.90 -19.67
N VAL A 171 0.74 11.13 -19.84
CA VAL A 171 -0.06 12.34 -19.67
C VAL A 171 -0.53 12.78 -21.05
N VAL A 172 -1.83 12.76 -21.26
CA VAL A 172 -2.44 13.22 -22.52
C VAL A 172 -2.95 14.64 -22.29
N VAL A 173 -2.43 15.59 -23.08
CA VAL A 173 -2.94 16.97 -23.13
C VAL A 173 -3.77 17.11 -24.39
N ILE A 174 -5.01 17.55 -24.22
CA ILE A 174 -5.97 17.79 -25.30
C ILE A 174 -6.21 19.29 -25.35
N ASP A 175 -5.84 19.90 -26.48
CA ASP A 175 -6.11 21.29 -26.77
C ASP A 175 -7.27 21.39 -27.77
N THR A 176 -8.39 21.93 -27.31
CA THR A 176 -9.58 22.12 -28.15
C THR A 176 -9.55 23.48 -28.87
N ASP A 177 -8.58 24.34 -28.58
CA ASP A 177 -8.33 25.54 -29.37
C ASP A 177 -7.51 25.18 -30.60
N VAL A 178 -8.22 24.80 -31.65
CA VAL A 178 -7.63 24.32 -32.91
C VAL A 178 -7.30 25.46 -33.89
N GLU A 179 -7.43 26.72 -33.47
CA GLU A 179 -7.15 27.86 -34.34
C GLU A 179 -5.68 27.87 -34.77
N GLY A 180 -5.43 27.88 -36.07
CA GLY A 180 -4.07 27.90 -36.64
C GLY A 180 -3.44 26.53 -36.90
N PHE A 181 -4.12 25.42 -36.60
CA PHE A 181 -3.67 24.07 -36.92
C PHE A 181 -4.25 23.56 -38.25
N ASP A 182 -3.51 22.69 -38.94
CA ASP A 182 -4.00 22.06 -40.17
C ASP A 182 -4.99 20.92 -39.87
N GLU A 183 -5.93 20.66 -40.79
CA GLU A 183 -6.94 19.61 -40.63
C GLU A 183 -6.34 18.21 -40.44
N GLN A 184 -5.11 17.98 -40.91
CA GLN A 184 -4.44 16.68 -40.82
C GLN A 184 -3.87 16.42 -39.42
N SER A 185 -3.60 17.47 -38.66
CA SER A 185 -3.12 17.41 -37.27
C SER A 185 -4.26 17.31 -36.26
N LEU A 186 -5.53 17.46 -36.70
CA LEU A 186 -6.69 17.40 -35.83
C LEU A 186 -7.08 15.95 -35.52
N LEU A 187 -7.19 15.68 -34.23
CA LEU A 187 -7.76 14.46 -33.69
C LEU A 187 -9.28 14.61 -33.57
N LYS A 188 -10.00 13.53 -33.86
CA LYS A 188 -11.43 13.41 -33.57
C LYS A 188 -11.60 12.79 -32.19
N ILE A 189 -12.02 13.60 -31.23
CA ILE A 189 -12.19 13.16 -29.84
C ILE A 189 -13.68 13.02 -29.49
N PRO A 190 -14.08 11.91 -28.86
CA PRO A 190 -15.44 11.78 -28.35
C PRO A 190 -15.61 12.61 -27.07
N HIS A 191 -16.54 13.57 -27.08
CA HIS A 191 -16.86 14.39 -25.91
C HIS A 191 -18.39 14.54 -25.80
N ASN A 192 -18.96 14.12 -24.65
CA ASN A 192 -20.40 14.18 -24.35
C ASN A 192 -21.34 13.58 -25.43
N GLY A 193 -20.89 12.55 -26.14
CA GLY A 193 -21.67 11.87 -27.19
C GLY A 193 -21.55 12.50 -28.58
N GLU A 194 -20.77 13.56 -28.72
CA GLU A 194 -20.43 14.19 -30.00
C GLU A 194 -18.94 14.01 -30.32
N ILE A 195 -18.56 14.32 -31.57
CA ILE A 195 -17.17 14.32 -32.01
C ILE A 195 -16.70 15.77 -32.09
N GLU A 196 -15.68 16.11 -31.30
CA GLU A 196 -14.98 17.38 -31.35
C GLU A 196 -13.60 17.22 -32.02
N HIS A 197 -13.05 18.32 -32.52
CA HIS A 197 -11.69 18.35 -33.04
C HIS A 197 -10.75 18.94 -32.00
N ALA A 198 -9.58 18.35 -31.84
CA ALA A 198 -8.57 18.81 -30.91
C ALA A 198 -7.16 18.48 -31.42
N VAL A 199 -6.16 19.16 -30.88
CA VAL A 199 -4.75 18.77 -30.99
C VAL A 199 -4.38 17.99 -29.72
N GLY A 200 -3.74 16.84 -29.88
CA GLY A 200 -3.37 15.98 -28.76
C GLY A 200 -1.87 15.80 -28.63
N HIS A 201 -1.36 15.88 -27.40
CA HIS A 201 0.03 15.61 -27.06
C HIS A 201 0.13 14.52 -25.99
N ILE A 202 0.98 13.52 -26.22
CA ILE A 202 1.42 12.60 -25.16
C ILE A 202 2.72 13.15 -24.61
N VAL A 203 2.70 13.54 -23.34
CA VAL A 203 3.84 14.16 -22.64
C VAL A 203 4.24 13.28 -21.47
N LYS A 204 5.55 13.18 -21.22
CA LYS A 204 6.07 12.53 -20.01
C LYS A 204 6.16 13.55 -18.88
N LEU A 205 5.66 13.15 -17.72
CA LEU A 205 5.75 13.96 -16.52
C LEU A 205 7.21 14.01 -16.06
N SER A 206 7.70 15.21 -15.75
CA SER A 206 9.08 15.44 -15.30
C SER A 206 9.13 16.32 -14.06
N ASN A 207 10.30 16.40 -13.43
CA ASN A 207 10.48 17.27 -12.27
C ASN A 207 10.33 18.75 -12.65
N SER A 208 9.68 19.53 -11.80
CA SER A 208 9.54 20.97 -11.97
C SER A 208 10.81 21.69 -11.56
N ASP A 209 11.30 22.57 -12.44
CA ASP A 209 12.33 23.56 -12.11
C ASP A 209 11.74 24.81 -11.43
N TYR A 210 10.41 24.90 -11.35
CA TYR A 210 9.68 26.01 -10.74
C TYR A 210 9.25 25.68 -9.31
N ASP A 211 9.24 26.69 -8.45
CA ASP A 211 8.55 26.62 -7.15
C ASP A 211 7.03 26.70 -7.35
N LEU A 212 6.42 25.55 -7.63
CA LEU A 212 4.98 25.44 -7.88
C LEU A 212 4.16 25.85 -6.65
N ALA A 213 4.69 25.69 -5.43
CA ALA A 213 3.99 26.10 -4.22
C ALA A 213 3.86 27.64 -4.15
N ALA A 214 4.95 28.36 -4.44
CA ALA A 214 4.92 29.81 -4.53
C ALA A 214 4.00 30.30 -5.66
N VAL A 215 4.00 29.64 -6.82
CA VAL A 215 3.11 29.98 -7.94
C VAL A 215 1.63 29.83 -7.54
N VAL A 216 1.25 28.68 -6.99
CA VAL A 216 -0.12 28.43 -6.51
C VAL A 216 -0.53 29.44 -5.44
N HIS A 217 0.37 29.77 -4.51
CA HIS A 217 0.11 30.78 -3.49
C HIS A 217 -0.19 32.15 -4.10
N GLN A 218 0.58 32.57 -5.12
CA GLN A 218 0.36 33.84 -5.82
C GLN A 218 -0.97 33.86 -6.57
N ILE A 219 -1.33 32.78 -7.28
CA ILE A 219 -2.61 32.64 -7.99
C ILE A 219 -3.77 32.78 -7.00
N LYS A 220 -3.74 32.01 -5.90
CA LYS A 220 -4.79 32.07 -4.86
C LYS A 220 -4.91 33.45 -4.22
N LYS A 221 -3.79 34.12 -3.95
CA LYS A 221 -3.79 35.49 -3.40
C LYS A 221 -4.43 36.51 -4.35
N ARG A 222 -4.39 36.25 -5.66
CA ARG A 222 -5.00 37.09 -6.70
C ARG A 222 -6.46 36.72 -6.99
N GLY A 223 -6.98 35.64 -6.41
CA GLY A 223 -8.37 35.21 -6.59
C GLY A 223 -8.68 34.65 -7.98
N TRP A 224 -7.66 34.09 -8.65
CA TRP A 224 -7.85 33.30 -9.86
C TRP A 224 -8.37 31.90 -9.50
#